data_AF-T0RDZ9-F1
#
_entry.id   AF-T0RDZ9-F1
#
_cell.length_a   1.000
_cell.length_b   1.000
_cell.length_c   1.000
_cell.angle_alpha   90.00
_cell.angle_beta   90.00
_cell.angle_gamma   90.00
#
_symmetry.space_group_name_H-M   'P 1'
#
loop_
_entity.id
_entity.type
_entity.pdbx_description
1 polymer ?
#
loop_
_entity_poly.entity_id
_entity_poly.type
_entity_poly.pdbx_seq_one_letter_code
_entity_poly.pdbx_strand_id
1 'polypeptide(L)'
;MSINKYFILLCMAIFNITTFAGNEVGNGGGVLVNKTTSRAEFFFDVYETQDHYGFDIQWPDQDRYKNDVQMAKAFVSRLREYDKKLERQLKNFADDFYKESSFISNSHLFIFDTGMGIEIPSNYELKQLIIQYTFDNGQTKYVIDQKYWSELSASQRAVAILHEVVYRRALIVNPRLFSSVKVRQFVAFLISDEITLFSKESYKKMLRALELN
;
A
#
# COMPACT_ATOMS: atom_id res chain seq x y z
N MET A 1 -15.26 63.07 -12.55
CA MET A 1 -14.35 62.13 -13.23
C MET A 1 -13.01 62.14 -12.50
N SER A 2 -12.79 61.16 -11.62
CA SER A 2 -11.48 60.80 -11.04
C SER A 2 -11.72 59.50 -10.28
N ILE A 3 -11.61 58.37 -11.01
CA ILE A 3 -11.70 57.04 -10.41
C ILE A 3 -10.35 56.78 -9.74
N ASN A 4 -10.42 56.47 -8.44
CA ASN A 4 -9.31 56.32 -7.52
C ASN A 4 -8.34 55.22 -7.99
N LYS A 5 -7.11 55.60 -8.34
CA LYS A 5 -6.07 54.71 -8.91
C LYS A 5 -5.61 53.57 -7.98
N TYR A 6 -6.06 53.57 -6.73
CA TYR A 6 -5.65 52.58 -5.72
C TYR A 6 -6.50 51.31 -5.67
N PHE A 7 -7.57 51.20 -6.46
CA PHE A 7 -8.43 50.01 -6.45
C PHE A 7 -7.95 48.85 -7.35
N ILE A 8 -6.94 49.08 -8.19
CA ILE A 8 -6.44 48.07 -9.15
C ILE A 8 -5.31 47.20 -8.56
N LEU A 9 -4.70 47.59 -7.45
CA LEU A 9 -3.57 46.86 -6.86
C LEU A 9 -3.97 45.79 -5.82
N LEU A 10 -5.24 45.68 -5.42
CA LEU A 10 -5.69 44.70 -4.43
C LEU A 10 -6.16 43.36 -5.04
N CYS A 11 -6.30 43.27 -6.36
CA CYS A 11 -6.78 42.04 -7.03
C CYS A 11 -5.67 41.08 -7.48
N MET A 12 -4.39 41.40 -7.24
CA MET A 12 -3.24 40.52 -7.56
C MET A 12 -2.76 39.69 -6.37
N ALA A 13 -3.56 39.55 -5.31
CA ALA A 13 -3.33 38.63 -4.19
C ALA A 13 -4.25 37.41 -4.24
N ILE A 14 -4.72 37.04 -5.43
CA ILE A 14 -5.63 35.90 -5.62
C ILE A 14 -4.78 34.68 -5.97
N PHE A 15 -4.54 33.89 -4.92
CA PHE A 15 -4.33 32.45 -4.94
C PHE A 15 -3.16 31.92 -5.78
N ASN A 16 -2.02 31.76 -5.12
CA ASN A 16 -1.16 30.60 -5.40
C ASN A 16 -1.93 29.34 -5.01
N ILE A 17 -2.83 28.88 -5.90
CA ILE A 17 -3.28 27.50 -5.86
C ILE A 17 -2.07 26.70 -6.34
N THR A 18 -1.25 26.23 -5.40
CA THR A 18 -0.32 25.16 -5.68
C THR A 18 -1.19 23.95 -6.03
N THR A 19 -1.49 23.77 -7.30
CA THR A 19 -1.98 22.49 -7.81
C THR A 19 -0.90 21.49 -7.48
N PHE A 20 -1.17 20.65 -6.47
CA PHE A 20 -0.37 19.48 -6.16
C PHE A 20 -0.53 18.53 -7.34
N ALA A 21 0.25 18.76 -8.41
CA ALA A 21 0.41 17.84 -9.52
C ALA A 21 1.33 16.70 -9.04
N GLY A 22 0.82 15.87 -8.13
CA GLY A 22 1.38 14.53 -7.97
C GLY A 22 1.00 13.75 -9.22
N ASN A 23 1.95 13.13 -9.90
CA ASN A 23 1.66 12.20 -10.99
C ASN A 23 0.80 11.07 -10.41
N GLU A 24 -0.53 11.17 -10.57
CA GLU A 24 -1.47 10.14 -10.14
C GLU A 24 -1.24 8.88 -10.98
N VAL A 25 -0.73 7.84 -10.34
CA VAL A 25 -0.86 6.46 -10.81
C VAL A 25 -1.21 5.64 -9.58
N GLY A 26 -2.50 5.40 -9.39
CA GLY A 26 -3.01 4.73 -8.20
C GLY A 26 -2.78 3.23 -8.24
N ASN A 27 -2.45 2.69 -7.06
CA ASN A 27 -2.11 1.30 -6.78
C ASN A 27 -1.92 1.16 -5.26
N GLY A 28 -2.90 1.57 -4.46
CA GLY A 28 -2.81 1.34 -3.03
C GLY A 28 -3.52 0.06 -2.62
N GLY A 29 -3.33 -0.34 -1.38
CA GLY A 29 -3.98 -1.52 -0.80
C GLY A 29 -5.51 -1.44 -0.84
N GLY A 30 -6.14 -2.55 -1.23
CA GLY A 30 -7.58 -2.71 -1.27
C GLY A 30 -8.14 -3.41 -0.03
N VAL A 31 -9.44 -3.26 0.20
CA VAL A 31 -10.17 -3.92 1.29
C VAL A 31 -11.50 -4.45 0.78
N LEU A 32 -11.87 -5.65 1.22
CA LEU A 32 -13.18 -6.23 0.99
C LEU A 32 -14.15 -5.74 2.05
N VAL A 33 -15.17 -5.02 1.57
CA VAL A 33 -16.24 -4.48 2.39
C VAL A 33 -17.48 -5.32 2.18
N ASN A 34 -18.05 -5.83 3.26
CA ASN A 34 -19.29 -6.59 3.22
C ASN A 34 -20.45 -5.64 2.87
N LYS A 35 -21.20 -5.94 1.79
CA LYS A 35 -22.27 -5.08 1.28
C LYS A 35 -23.44 -4.92 2.26
N THR A 36 -23.65 -5.89 3.14
CA THR A 36 -24.75 -5.86 4.12
C THR A 36 -24.37 -5.07 5.36
N THR A 37 -23.17 -5.29 5.91
CA THR A 37 -22.74 -4.64 7.16
C THR A 37 -22.01 -3.33 6.91
N SER A 38 -21.57 -3.07 5.68
CA SER A 38 -20.70 -1.94 5.29
C SER A 38 -19.40 -1.86 6.09
N ARG A 39 -18.93 -3.01 6.60
CA ARG A 39 -17.68 -3.16 7.35
C ARG A 39 -16.59 -3.76 6.46
N ALA A 40 -15.39 -3.24 6.57
CA ALA A 40 -14.17 -3.87 6.10
C ALA A 40 -13.88 -5.13 6.92
N GLU A 41 -13.74 -6.26 6.23
CA GLU A 41 -13.47 -7.55 6.89
C GLU A 41 -12.09 -8.12 6.52
N PHE A 42 -11.65 -7.89 5.27
CA PHE A 42 -10.39 -8.43 4.76
C PHE A 42 -9.59 -7.36 4.00
N PHE A 43 -8.31 -7.21 4.34
CA PHE A 43 -7.35 -6.62 3.44
C PHE A 43 -7.23 -7.52 2.20
N PHE A 44 -7.26 -6.93 1.01
CA PHE A 44 -7.47 -7.70 -0.21
C PHE A 44 -6.34 -8.69 -0.50
N ASP A 45 -5.08 -8.34 -0.21
CA ASP A 45 -3.94 -9.25 -0.39
C ASP A 45 -4.02 -10.47 0.52
N VAL A 46 -4.64 -10.35 1.71
CA VAL A 46 -4.86 -11.49 2.62
C VAL A 46 -5.84 -12.47 1.97
N TYR A 47 -6.96 -11.95 1.45
CA TYR A 47 -7.94 -12.73 0.72
C TYR A 47 -7.32 -13.39 -0.53
N GLU A 48 -6.58 -12.65 -1.36
CA GLU A 48 -5.90 -13.24 -2.52
C GLU A 48 -4.89 -14.33 -2.10
N THR A 49 -4.14 -14.14 -1.01
CA THR A 49 -3.20 -15.15 -0.50
C THR A 49 -3.88 -16.49 -0.24
N GLN A 50 -5.03 -16.47 0.41
CA GLN A 50 -5.75 -17.68 0.81
C GLN A 50 -6.62 -18.23 -0.32
N ASP A 51 -7.44 -17.39 -0.93
CA ASP A 51 -8.47 -17.83 -1.88
C ASP A 51 -7.98 -17.90 -3.33
N HIS A 52 -7.05 -17.03 -3.74
CA HIS A 52 -6.49 -17.08 -5.11
C HIS A 52 -5.32 -18.05 -5.22
N TYR A 53 -4.35 -17.90 -4.32
CA TYR A 53 -3.11 -18.67 -4.40
C TYR A 53 -3.17 -19.98 -3.61
N GLY A 54 -4.14 -20.14 -2.69
CA GLY A 54 -4.26 -21.34 -1.86
C GLY A 54 -3.17 -21.46 -0.81
N PHE A 55 -2.54 -20.35 -0.42
CA PHE A 55 -1.41 -20.36 0.50
C PHE A 55 -1.86 -20.19 1.96
N ASP A 56 -1.20 -20.92 2.86
CA ASP A 56 -1.38 -20.75 4.28
C ASP A 56 -0.55 -19.57 4.80
N ILE A 57 -1.21 -18.57 5.37
CA ILE A 57 -0.53 -17.40 5.93
C ILE A 57 0.12 -17.79 7.26
N GLN A 58 1.43 -17.62 7.33
CA GLN A 58 2.17 -17.74 8.57
C GLN A 58 2.12 -16.40 9.31
N TRP A 59 1.18 -16.22 10.22
CA TRP A 59 1.11 -14.98 11.00
C TRP A 59 2.27 -14.86 11.99
N PRO A 60 2.90 -13.67 12.14
CA PRO A 60 3.83 -13.41 13.23
C PRO A 60 3.09 -13.54 14.57
N ASP A 61 3.79 -14.05 15.58
CA ASP A 61 3.27 -14.20 16.94
C ASP A 61 2.77 -12.86 17.51
N GLN A 62 1.44 -12.73 17.68
CA GLN A 62 0.80 -11.48 18.08
C GLN A 62 1.19 -11.05 19.48
N ASP A 63 1.53 -11.98 20.38
CA ASP A 63 1.95 -11.66 21.75
C ASP A 63 3.35 -11.04 21.79
N ARG A 64 4.16 -11.31 20.75
CA ARG A 64 5.53 -10.81 20.63
C ARG A 64 5.61 -9.40 20.05
N TYR A 65 4.66 -9.01 19.20
CA TYR A 65 4.72 -7.75 18.45
C TYR A 65 3.68 -6.74 18.96
N LYS A 66 4.15 -5.55 19.32
CA LYS A 66 3.34 -4.53 20.02
C LYS A 66 2.40 -3.75 19.10
N ASN A 67 2.64 -3.78 17.80
CA ASN A 67 1.86 -3.06 16.79
C ASN A 67 2.03 -3.65 15.38
N ASP A 68 1.21 -3.19 14.45
CA ASP A 68 1.17 -3.60 13.05
C ASP A 68 2.48 -3.31 12.29
N VAL A 69 3.18 -2.21 12.55
CA VAL A 69 4.52 -1.95 11.96
C VAL A 69 5.52 -3.03 12.36
N GLN A 70 5.55 -3.44 13.64
CA GLN A 70 6.45 -4.49 14.09
C GLN A 70 6.12 -5.84 13.44
N MET A 71 4.84 -6.14 13.25
CA MET A 71 4.39 -7.35 12.53
C MET A 71 4.79 -7.29 11.04
N ALA A 72 4.63 -6.14 10.37
CA ALA A 72 5.07 -5.95 8.99
C ALA A 72 6.58 -6.20 8.86
N LYS A 73 7.37 -5.65 9.78
CA LYS A 73 8.82 -5.88 9.84
C LYS A 73 9.18 -7.34 10.12
N ALA A 74 8.33 -8.09 10.83
CA ALA A 74 8.52 -9.52 11.05
C ALA A 74 8.36 -10.32 9.76
N PHE A 75 7.35 -10.01 8.94
CA PHE A 75 7.21 -10.57 7.59
C PHE A 75 8.44 -10.25 6.72
N VAL A 76 8.82 -8.96 6.63
CA VAL A 76 10.02 -8.54 5.89
C VAL A 76 11.28 -9.28 6.35
N SER A 77 11.36 -9.61 7.64
CA SER A 77 12.51 -10.31 8.23
C SER A 77 12.78 -11.68 7.60
N ARG A 78 11.79 -12.30 6.96
CA ARG A 78 11.95 -13.57 6.23
C ARG A 78 12.83 -13.43 4.99
N LEU A 79 12.96 -12.22 4.45
CA LEU A 79 13.86 -11.93 3.34
C LEU A 79 15.34 -11.99 3.73
N ARG A 80 15.69 -12.02 5.03
CA ARG A 80 17.08 -11.95 5.50
C ARG A 80 18.00 -12.98 4.85
N GLU A 81 17.50 -14.19 4.66
CA GLU A 81 18.28 -15.29 4.09
C GLU A 81 18.50 -15.13 2.58
N TYR A 82 17.65 -14.34 1.92
CA TYR A 82 17.61 -14.17 0.48
C TYR A 82 18.21 -12.84 0.01
N ASP A 83 17.85 -11.74 0.67
CA ASP A 83 18.24 -10.36 0.33
C ASP A 83 18.24 -9.44 1.56
N LYS A 84 19.37 -9.38 2.26
CA LYS A 84 19.59 -8.49 3.42
C LYS A 84 19.50 -7.01 3.07
N LYS A 85 19.74 -6.62 1.81
CA LYS A 85 19.68 -5.22 1.40
C LYS A 85 18.21 -4.79 1.28
N LEU A 86 17.41 -5.59 0.59
CA LEU A 86 15.98 -5.38 0.46
C LEU A 86 15.27 -5.46 1.82
N GLU A 87 15.59 -6.46 2.65
CA GLU A 87 15.06 -6.57 4.03
C GLU A 87 15.20 -5.25 4.79
N ARG A 88 16.42 -4.70 4.83
CA ARG A 88 16.70 -3.46 5.55
C ARG A 88 15.97 -2.27 4.94
N GLN A 89 15.90 -2.18 3.62
CA GLN A 89 15.20 -1.09 2.94
C GLN A 89 13.71 -1.09 3.26
N LEU A 90 13.05 -2.25 3.15
CA LEU A 90 11.62 -2.37 3.44
C LEU A 90 11.31 -2.13 4.92
N LYS A 91 12.20 -2.53 5.83
CA LYS A 91 12.07 -2.21 7.27
C LYS A 91 12.13 -0.71 7.55
N ASN A 92 13.02 0.02 6.87
CA ASN A 92 13.09 1.47 7.02
C ASN A 92 11.81 2.13 6.51
N PHE A 93 11.29 1.71 5.36
CA PHE A 93 10.00 2.20 4.86
C PHE A 93 8.85 1.91 5.85
N ALA A 94 8.84 0.74 6.48
CA ALA A 94 7.83 0.41 7.48
C ALA A 94 7.93 1.29 8.75
N ASP A 95 9.16 1.64 9.18
CA ASP A 95 9.38 2.54 10.31
C ASP A 95 8.91 3.98 10.04
N ASP A 96 8.89 4.40 8.78
CA ASP A 96 8.44 5.73 8.37
C ASP A 96 6.96 5.78 7.94
N PHE A 97 6.31 4.63 7.75
CA PHE A 97 4.94 4.52 7.25
C PHE A 97 3.97 5.50 7.92
N TYR A 98 3.84 5.46 9.25
CA TYR A 98 2.91 6.34 9.96
C TYR A 98 3.31 7.83 9.93
N LYS A 99 4.60 8.15 9.84
CA LYS A 99 5.07 9.55 9.71
C LYS A 99 4.73 10.12 8.34
N GLU A 100 4.68 9.26 7.35
CA GLU A 100 4.34 9.56 5.97
C GLU A 100 2.82 9.42 5.69
N SER A 101 2.03 8.98 6.67
CA SER A 101 0.60 8.72 6.50
C SER A 101 -0.29 9.86 6.99
N SER A 102 -1.39 10.06 6.28
CA SER A 102 -2.52 10.90 6.67
C SER A 102 -3.78 10.06 6.72
N PHE A 103 -4.45 10.05 7.87
CA PHE A 103 -5.74 9.40 8.04
C PHE A 103 -6.85 10.39 7.74
N ILE A 104 -7.74 10.02 6.82
CA ILE A 104 -8.88 10.85 6.46
C ILE A 104 -10.18 10.08 6.70
N SER A 105 -11.16 10.78 7.26
CA SER A 105 -12.50 10.26 7.50
C SER A 105 -13.42 10.63 6.33
N ASN A 106 -14.37 9.76 5.98
CA ASN A 106 -15.34 9.96 4.89
C ASN A 106 -14.72 10.19 3.51
N SER A 107 -13.60 9.53 3.23
CA SER A 107 -12.96 9.61 1.93
C SER A 107 -13.55 8.61 0.95
N HIS A 108 -14.02 9.09 -0.19
CA HIS A 108 -14.19 8.23 -1.36
C HIS A 108 -12.84 8.14 -2.07
N LEU A 109 -11.97 7.25 -1.60
CA LEU A 109 -10.74 6.90 -2.30
C LEU A 109 -11.11 6.12 -3.57
N PHE A 110 -10.67 6.60 -4.73
CA PHE A 110 -10.93 5.93 -6.01
C PHE A 110 -9.99 4.74 -6.19
N ILE A 111 -10.53 3.66 -6.76
CA ILE A 111 -9.73 2.50 -7.18
C ILE A 111 -9.15 2.82 -8.56
N PHE A 112 -7.83 2.77 -8.65
CA PHE A 112 -7.11 3.04 -9.89
C PHE A 112 -6.34 1.82 -10.41
N ASP A 113 -6.31 0.71 -9.67
CA ASP A 113 -5.62 -0.51 -10.11
C ASP A 113 -6.45 -1.24 -11.18
N THR A 114 -5.83 -1.44 -12.34
CA THR A 114 -6.45 -2.08 -13.51
C THR A 114 -6.33 -3.60 -13.50
N GLY A 115 -5.54 -4.17 -12.58
CA GLY A 115 -5.33 -5.60 -12.46
C GLY A 115 -6.27 -6.27 -11.46
N MET A 116 -7.49 -6.61 -11.88
CA MET A 116 -8.32 -7.57 -11.14
C MET A 116 -8.14 -8.97 -11.73
N GLY A 117 -7.46 -9.84 -10.99
CA GLY A 117 -7.24 -11.25 -11.37
C GLY A 117 -8.18 -12.26 -10.71
N ILE A 118 -9.00 -11.83 -9.75
CA ILE A 118 -9.88 -12.71 -8.96
C ILE A 118 -11.32 -12.20 -8.93
N GLU A 119 -12.25 -13.15 -8.89
CA GLU A 119 -13.67 -12.91 -8.63
C GLU A 119 -13.87 -12.49 -7.17
N ILE A 120 -14.45 -11.30 -6.97
CA ILE A 120 -14.87 -10.83 -5.66
C ILE A 120 -16.20 -11.49 -5.32
N PRO A 121 -16.36 -12.12 -4.13
CA PRO A 121 -17.61 -12.79 -3.79
C PRO A 121 -18.78 -11.81 -3.81
N SER A 122 -19.96 -12.28 -4.21
CA SER A 122 -21.10 -11.42 -4.53
C SER A 122 -21.57 -10.54 -3.35
N ASN A 123 -21.35 -10.97 -2.12
CA ASN A 123 -21.67 -10.24 -0.88
C ASN A 123 -20.61 -9.20 -0.47
N TYR A 124 -19.49 -9.10 -1.20
CA TYR A 124 -18.44 -8.11 -0.97
C TYR A 124 -18.32 -7.13 -2.13
N GLU A 125 -17.78 -5.96 -1.82
CA GLU A 125 -17.23 -5.02 -2.80
C GLU A 125 -15.80 -4.67 -2.43
N LEU A 126 -14.96 -4.53 -3.45
CA LEU A 126 -13.60 -4.01 -3.27
C LEU A 126 -13.68 -2.50 -3.09
N LYS A 127 -13.01 -1.98 -2.05
CA LYS A 127 -12.80 -0.55 -1.81
C LYS A 127 -11.31 -0.25 -1.68
N GLN A 128 -10.94 0.98 -2.01
CA GLN A 128 -9.58 1.46 -1.78
C GLN A 128 -9.38 1.78 -0.30
N LEU A 129 -8.34 1.22 0.34
CA LEU A 129 -7.99 1.50 1.74
C LEU A 129 -6.91 2.57 1.83
N ILE A 130 -5.87 2.44 1.02
CA ILE A 130 -4.68 3.31 1.04
C ILE A 130 -4.49 3.89 -0.36
N ILE A 131 -3.98 5.11 -0.49
CA ILE A 131 -3.39 5.61 -1.73
C ILE A 131 -1.96 6.05 -1.43
N GLN A 132 -1.02 5.61 -2.26
CA GLN A 132 0.37 6.04 -2.20
C GLN A 132 0.65 7.12 -3.25
N TYR A 133 1.06 8.29 -2.80
CA TYR A 133 1.55 9.38 -3.65
C TYR A 133 3.08 9.42 -3.59
N THR A 134 3.71 9.55 -4.75
CA THR A 134 5.15 9.82 -4.86
C THR A 134 5.34 11.17 -5.55
N PHE A 135 6.02 12.09 -4.89
CA PHE A 135 6.32 13.42 -5.44
C PHE A 135 7.66 13.40 -6.18
N ASP A 136 7.87 14.40 -7.05
CA ASP A 136 9.10 14.52 -7.85
C ASP A 136 10.38 14.63 -7.01
N ASN A 137 10.25 15.09 -5.76
CA ASN A 137 11.36 15.14 -4.80
C ASN A 137 11.65 13.78 -4.12
N GLY A 138 10.97 12.71 -4.52
CA GLY A 138 11.10 11.36 -3.98
C GLY A 138 10.38 11.13 -2.64
N GLN A 139 9.68 12.12 -2.10
CA GLN A 139 8.87 11.94 -0.90
C GLN A 139 7.65 11.07 -1.22
N THR A 140 7.34 10.15 -0.31
CA THR A 140 6.14 9.33 -0.36
C THR A 140 5.16 9.82 0.70
N LYS A 141 3.87 9.86 0.36
CA LYS A 141 2.78 10.09 1.30
C LYS A 141 1.71 9.04 1.11
N TYR A 142 1.19 8.52 2.22
CA TYR A 142 0.07 7.60 2.23
C TYR A 142 -1.18 8.34 2.69
N VAL A 143 -2.28 8.15 1.98
CA VAL A 143 -3.60 8.61 2.40
C VAL A 143 -4.43 7.38 2.72
N ILE A 144 -4.91 7.27 3.95
CA ILE A 144 -5.56 6.06 4.46
C ILE A 144 -7.00 6.39 4.86
N ASP A 145 -7.94 5.57 4.39
CA ASP A 145 -9.32 5.63 4.84
C ASP A 145 -9.39 5.17 6.30
N GLN A 146 -9.66 6.13 7.19
CA GLN A 146 -9.64 5.90 8.63
C GLN A 146 -10.73 4.92 9.09
N LYS A 147 -11.90 4.91 8.43
CA LYS A 147 -13.01 4.03 8.78
C LYS A 147 -12.57 2.58 8.57
N TYR A 148 -12.19 2.24 7.35
CA TYR A 148 -11.82 0.86 7.02
C TYR A 148 -10.57 0.42 7.78
N TRP A 149 -9.56 1.30 7.94
CA TRP A 149 -8.35 0.97 8.70
C TRP A 149 -8.61 0.54 10.14
N SER A 150 -9.57 1.22 10.80
CA SER A 150 -9.94 0.93 12.18
C SER A 150 -10.73 -0.39 12.34
N GLU A 151 -11.36 -0.87 11.26
CA GLU A 151 -12.12 -2.11 11.25
C GLU A 151 -11.24 -3.35 11.01
N LEU A 152 -10.07 -3.18 10.41
CA LEU A 152 -9.10 -4.25 10.20
C LEU A 152 -8.44 -4.71 11.51
N SER A 153 -7.99 -5.96 11.56
CA SER A 153 -7.13 -6.44 12.65
C SER A 153 -5.71 -5.90 12.51
N ALA A 154 -4.91 -5.92 13.59
CA ALA A 154 -3.51 -5.50 13.54
C ALA A 154 -2.70 -6.33 12.53
N SER A 155 -2.98 -7.63 12.41
CA SER A 155 -2.37 -8.52 11.43
C SER A 155 -2.67 -8.10 10.00
N GLN A 156 -3.92 -7.73 9.71
CA GLN A 156 -4.31 -7.29 8.38
C GLN A 156 -3.72 -5.91 8.05
N ARG A 157 -3.69 -4.98 9.02
CA ARG A 157 -2.98 -3.70 8.87
C ARG A 157 -1.49 -3.91 8.63
N ALA A 158 -0.87 -4.91 9.25
CA ALA A 158 0.53 -5.24 9.00
C ALA A 158 0.77 -5.70 7.56
N VAL A 159 -0.15 -6.48 6.97
CA VAL A 159 -0.09 -6.86 5.55
C VAL A 159 -0.34 -5.64 4.64
N ALA A 160 -1.23 -4.73 5.04
CA ALA A 160 -1.43 -3.48 4.31
C ALA A 160 -0.16 -2.61 4.31
N ILE A 161 0.50 -2.44 5.46
CA ILE A 161 1.81 -1.75 5.54
C ILE A 161 2.83 -2.46 4.64
N LEU A 162 2.84 -3.79 4.68
CA LEU A 162 3.76 -4.59 3.85
C LEU A 162 3.55 -4.34 2.36
N HIS A 163 2.29 -4.30 1.91
CA HIS A 163 1.93 -3.96 0.54
C HIS A 163 2.54 -2.62 0.15
N GLU A 164 2.27 -1.56 0.91
CA GLU A 164 2.72 -0.21 0.57
C GLU A 164 4.25 -0.11 0.53
N VAL A 165 4.98 -0.73 1.46
CA VAL A 165 6.46 -0.65 1.43
C VAL A 165 7.07 -1.43 0.26
N VAL A 166 6.47 -2.56 -0.13
CA VAL A 166 6.88 -3.30 -1.33
C VAL A 166 6.52 -2.49 -2.58
N TYR A 167 5.33 -1.90 -2.61
CA TYR A 167 4.86 -1.07 -3.71
C TYR A 167 5.75 0.16 -3.94
N ARG A 168 6.13 0.86 -2.86
CA ARG A 168 7.14 1.92 -2.89
C ARG A 168 8.46 1.46 -3.51
N ARG A 169 8.96 0.29 -3.10
CA ARG A 169 10.18 -0.26 -3.71
C ARG A 169 9.99 -0.53 -5.19
N ALA A 170 8.86 -1.11 -5.58
CA ALA A 170 8.53 -1.41 -6.96
C ALA A 170 8.51 -0.14 -7.82
N LEU A 171 7.90 0.94 -7.33
CA LEU A 171 7.89 2.24 -8.01
C LEU A 171 9.27 2.89 -8.13
N ILE A 172 10.16 2.70 -7.14
CA ILE A 172 11.54 3.17 -7.24
C ILE A 172 12.30 2.45 -8.36
N VAL A 173 12.03 1.16 -8.58
CA VAL A 173 12.66 0.36 -9.64
C VAL A 173 12.02 0.64 -10.99
N ASN A 174 10.69 0.66 -11.04
CA ASN A 174 9.88 0.91 -12.21
C ASN A 174 8.85 2.02 -11.91
N PRO A 175 9.19 3.30 -12.16
CA PRO A 175 8.27 4.42 -11.96
C PRO A 175 7.03 4.40 -12.85
N ARG A 176 6.97 3.49 -13.84
CA ARG A 176 5.85 3.31 -14.77
C ARG A 176 4.99 2.10 -14.40
N LEU A 177 5.04 1.64 -13.16
CA LEU A 177 4.23 0.51 -12.69
C LEU A 177 2.75 0.92 -12.61
N PHE A 178 1.92 0.35 -13.49
CA PHE A 178 0.49 0.68 -13.59
C PHE A 178 -0.44 -0.27 -12.82
N SER A 179 0.06 -1.38 -12.29
CA SER A 179 -0.74 -2.33 -11.52
C SER A 179 0.01 -2.90 -10.32
N SER A 180 -0.70 -3.20 -9.24
CA SER A 180 -0.12 -3.80 -8.03
C SER A 180 -0.14 -5.33 -8.03
N VAL A 181 -0.61 -6.02 -9.09
CA VAL A 181 -0.69 -7.51 -9.15
C VAL A 181 0.63 -8.18 -8.75
N LYS A 182 1.76 -7.75 -9.32
CA LYS A 182 3.10 -8.29 -9.00
C LYS A 182 3.49 -8.03 -7.54
N VAL A 183 3.04 -6.91 -6.97
CA VAL A 183 3.26 -6.58 -5.56
C VAL A 183 2.43 -7.48 -4.67
N ARG A 184 1.14 -7.69 -4.97
CA ARG A 184 0.27 -8.61 -4.23
C ARG A 184 0.80 -10.05 -4.28
N GLN A 185 1.31 -10.49 -5.44
CA GLN A 185 2.01 -11.79 -5.56
C GLN A 185 3.22 -11.88 -4.63
N PHE A 186 4.06 -10.84 -4.58
CA PHE A 186 5.22 -10.82 -3.67
C PHE A 186 4.81 -10.80 -2.20
N VAL A 187 3.77 -10.04 -1.87
CA VAL A 187 3.21 -9.98 -0.51
C VAL A 187 2.69 -11.36 -0.11
N ALA A 188 1.88 -12.01 -0.96
CA ALA A 188 1.36 -13.35 -0.73
C ALA A 188 2.48 -14.36 -0.46
N PHE A 189 3.53 -14.33 -1.28
CA PHE A 189 4.73 -15.15 -1.06
C PHE A 189 5.40 -14.85 0.29
N LEU A 190 5.55 -13.57 0.64
CA LEU A 190 6.29 -13.17 1.85
C LEU A 190 5.54 -13.52 3.14
N ILE A 191 4.21 -13.48 3.12
CA ILE A 191 3.37 -13.77 4.30
C ILE A 191 3.03 -15.25 4.46
N SER A 192 3.15 -16.05 3.39
CA SER A 192 2.89 -17.49 3.42
C SER A 192 4.07 -18.34 3.89
N ASP A 193 3.85 -19.64 4.01
CA ASP A 193 4.85 -20.67 4.25
C ASP A 193 5.72 -20.99 3.02
N GLU A 194 5.22 -20.70 1.81
CA GLU A 194 5.92 -20.88 0.53
C GLU A 194 7.32 -20.27 0.50
N ILE A 195 7.55 -19.16 1.20
CA ILE A 195 8.89 -18.54 1.31
C ILE A 195 9.95 -19.47 1.89
N THR A 196 9.57 -20.45 2.70
CA THR A 196 10.50 -21.43 3.26
C THR A 196 10.89 -22.52 2.28
N LEU A 197 10.08 -22.72 1.23
CA LEU A 197 10.30 -23.73 0.19
C LEU A 197 11.20 -23.22 -0.95
N PHE A 198 11.44 -21.91 -1.01
CA PHE A 198 12.18 -21.31 -2.12
C PHE A 198 13.70 -21.43 -1.96
N SER A 199 14.36 -21.85 -3.03
CA SER A 199 15.81 -21.68 -3.15
C SER A 199 16.17 -20.21 -3.41
N LYS A 200 17.42 -19.81 -3.10
CA LYS A 200 17.93 -18.47 -3.45
C LYS A 200 17.81 -18.15 -4.94
N GLU A 201 17.96 -19.14 -5.81
CA GLU A 201 17.83 -18.95 -7.26
C GLU A 201 16.36 -18.79 -7.68
N SER A 202 15.45 -19.55 -7.09
CA SER A 202 13.99 -19.37 -7.28
C SER A 202 13.55 -17.97 -6.85
N TYR A 203 14.03 -17.50 -5.70
CA TYR A 203 13.77 -16.15 -5.21
C TYR A 203 14.28 -15.07 -6.17
N LYS A 204 15.50 -15.18 -6.69
CA LYS A 204 16.04 -14.21 -7.66
C LYS A 204 15.23 -14.19 -8.96
N LYS A 205 14.79 -15.35 -9.45
CA LYS A 205 13.91 -15.46 -10.63
C LYS A 205 12.58 -14.75 -10.39
N MET A 206 11.98 -14.97 -9.22
CA MET A 206 10.76 -14.28 -8.82
C MET A 206 10.97 -12.76 -8.77
N LEU A 207 12.00 -12.25 -8.08
CA LEU A 207 12.25 -10.80 -8.02
C LEU A 207 12.41 -10.16 -9.41
N ARG A 208 13.08 -10.84 -10.35
CA ARG A 208 13.21 -10.36 -11.74
C ARG A 208 11.87 -10.33 -12.45
N ALA A 209 11.08 -11.40 -12.33
CA ALA A 209 9.74 -11.46 -12.93
C ALA A 209 8.81 -10.38 -12.38
N LEU A 210 8.96 -10.05 -11.10
CA LEU A 210 8.18 -9.05 -10.40
C LEU A 210 8.71 -7.60 -10.58
N GLU A 211 9.83 -7.42 -11.28
CA GLU A 211 10.48 -6.11 -11.50
C GLU A 211 10.83 -5.36 -10.20
N LEU A 212 11.28 -6.11 -9.19
CA LEU A 212 11.62 -5.60 -7.86
C LEU A 212 13.13 -5.43 -7.62
N ASN A 213 13.99 -5.81 -8.58
CA ASN A 213 15.45 -5.78 -8.45
C ASN A 213 16.18 -4.99 -9.54
#